data_AF-A0AAU5NLX8-F1
#
_entry.id   AF-A0AAU5NLX8-F1
#
_cell.length_a   1.000
_cell.length_b   1.000
_cell.length_c   1.000
_cell.angle_alpha   90.00
_cell.angle_beta   90.00
_cell.angle_gamma   90.00
#
_symmetry.space_group_name_H-M   'P 1'
#
loop_
_entity.id
_entity.type
_entity.pdbx_description
1 polymer ?
#
loop_
_entity_poly.entity_id
_entity_poly.type
_entity_poly.pdbx_seq_one_letter_code
_entity_poly.pdbx_strand_id
1 'polypeptide(L)'
;MSAGAVEALAQIDSENGTASVYVPCTPPAVPEYNASEPYAVIGEARVDGGTDITGRPLRQTLTDFAYRLTEHAYELAECKDARDFPEELPRYEDN
;
A
#
# COMPACT_ATOMS: atom_id res chain seq x y z
N MET A 1 -4.26 0.49 8.47
CA MET A 1 -5.66 0.27 8.04
C MET A 1 -5.69 -0.89 7.08
N SER A 2 -6.80 -1.60 6.96
CA SER A 2 -6.94 -2.72 6.03
C SER A 2 -8.32 -2.70 5.39
N ALA A 3 -8.40 -3.19 4.15
CA ALA A 3 -9.64 -3.44 3.45
C ALA A 3 -9.50 -4.73 2.63
N GLY A 4 -10.25 -5.76 3.02
CA GLY A 4 -10.05 -7.10 2.47
C GLY A 4 -8.64 -7.60 2.75
N ALA A 5 -7.88 -7.88 1.70
CA ALA A 5 -6.49 -8.34 1.76
C ALA A 5 -5.45 -7.22 1.52
N VAL A 6 -5.91 -5.98 1.31
CA VAL A 6 -5.03 -4.82 1.18
C VAL A 6 -4.73 -4.29 2.57
N GLU A 7 -3.44 -4.16 2.88
CA GLU A 7 -2.98 -3.63 4.16
C GLU A 7 -2.16 -2.36 3.92
N ALA A 8 -2.44 -1.32 4.70
CA ALA A 8 -1.74 -0.05 4.59
C ALA A 8 -1.26 0.43 5.96
N LEU A 9 -0.02 0.92 5.99
CA LEU A 9 0.61 1.48 7.16
C LEU A 9 1.23 2.84 6.79
N ALA A 10 1.03 3.84 7.66
CA ALA A 10 1.72 5.11 7.56
C ALA A 10 2.50 5.37 8.84
N GLN A 11 3.77 5.73 8.69
CA GLN A 11 4.67 6.15 9.75
C GLN A 11 5.11 7.57 9.42
N ILE A 12 4.68 8.52 10.24
CA ILE A 12 5.03 9.92 10.11
C ILE A 12 5.76 10.32 11.38
N ASP A 13 6.97 10.85 11.20
CA ASP A 13 7.73 11.55 12.23
C ASP A 13 7.77 13.06 11.92
N SER A 14 8.57 13.83 12.67
CA SER A 14 8.62 15.29 12.55
C SER A 14 9.29 15.80 11.27
N GLU A 15 10.07 14.97 10.57
CA GLU A 15 10.90 15.38 9.43
C GLU A 15 10.69 14.52 8.18
N ASN A 16 10.12 13.33 8.34
CA ASN A 16 9.86 12.35 7.29
C ASN A 16 8.47 11.73 7.46
N GLY A 17 7.93 11.27 6.33
CA GLY A 17 6.68 10.53 6.31
C GLY A 17 6.70 9.46 5.26
N THR A 18 6.38 8.23 5.65
CA THR A 18 6.27 7.08 4.74
C THR A 18 4.91 6.43 4.90
N ALA A 19 4.31 6.04 3.78
CA ALA A 19 3.19 5.12 3.74
C ALA A 19 3.50 3.96 2.81
N SER A 20 3.21 2.74 3.27
CA SER A 20 3.38 1.51 2.51
C SER A 20 2.04 0.79 2.41
N VAL A 21 1.73 0.28 1.23
CA VAL A 21 0.55 -0.55 0.95
C VAL A 21 1.02 -1.91 0.44
N TYR A 22 0.50 -2.95 1.06
CA TYR A 22 0.82 -4.34 0.78
C TYR A 22 -0.40 -5.05 0.19
N VAL A 23 -0.18 -5.78 -0.91
CA VAL A 23 -1.20 -6.60 -1.55
C VAL A 23 -0.61 -7.96 -1.90
N PRO A 24 -1.15 -9.07 -1.37
CA PRO A 24 -0.75 -10.41 -1.77
C PRO A 24 -0.89 -10.61 -3.28
N CYS A 25 0.20 -11.03 -3.92
CA CYS A 25 0.28 -11.22 -5.36
C CYS A 25 1.32 -12.28 -5.67
N THR A 26 0.89 -13.45 -6.12
CA THR A 26 1.80 -14.49 -6.62
C THR A 26 1.99 -14.32 -8.12
N PRO A 27 3.22 -14.11 -8.62
CA PRO A 27 3.46 -13.97 -10.06
C PRO A 27 3.15 -15.26 -10.84
N PRO A 28 2.72 -15.18 -12.10
CA PRO A 28 2.39 -16.35 -12.93
C PRO A 28 3.51 -17.38 -13.05
N ALA A 29 4.75 -16.90 -13.12
CA ALA A 29 5.94 -17.72 -13.33
C ALA A 29 6.39 -18.54 -12.10
N VAL A 30 5.81 -18.30 -10.92
CA VAL A 30 6.21 -18.97 -9.67
C VAL A 30 5.37 -20.24 -9.46
N PRO A 31 5.97 -21.46 -9.40
CA PRO A 31 5.25 -22.69 -9.10
C PRO A 31 4.69 -22.71 -7.66
N GLU A 32 3.49 -23.24 -7.47
CA GLU A 32 2.77 -23.26 -6.18
C GLU A 32 3.57 -23.91 -5.03
N TYR A 33 4.46 -24.86 -5.34
CA TYR A 33 5.27 -25.59 -4.35
C TYR A 33 6.54 -24.84 -3.89
N ASN A 34 6.90 -23.74 -4.54
CA ASN A 34 8.08 -22.92 -4.21
C ASN A 34 7.71 -21.66 -3.41
N ALA A 35 6.43 -21.48 -3.04
CA ALA A 35 5.95 -20.35 -2.25
C ALA A 35 6.23 -20.50 -0.75
N SER A 36 7.48 -20.79 -0.39
CA SER A 36 7.92 -20.80 1.02
C SER A 36 7.77 -19.42 1.67
N GLU A 37 7.70 -18.35 0.86
CA GLU A 37 7.43 -16.99 1.29
C GLU A 37 6.19 -16.42 0.58
N PRO A 38 5.32 -15.66 1.28
CA PRO A 38 4.19 -15.00 0.66
C PRO A 38 4.67 -13.86 -0.26
N TYR A 39 4.28 -13.90 -1.53
CA TYR A 39 4.58 -12.86 -2.51
C TYR A 39 3.57 -11.72 -2.44
N ALA A 40 4.03 -10.50 -2.71
CA ALA A 40 3.19 -9.32 -2.71
C ALA A 40 3.73 -8.22 -3.61
N VAL A 41 2.81 -7.36 -4.04
CA VAL A 41 3.12 -6.04 -4.55
C VAL A 41 3.10 -5.07 -3.38
N ILE A 42 4.17 -4.29 -3.25
CA ILE A 42 4.30 -3.28 -2.21
C ILE A 42 4.52 -1.93 -2.89
N GLY A 43 3.58 -1.00 -2.72
CA GLY A 43 3.77 0.39 -3.10
C GLY A 43 4.16 1.20 -1.87
N GLU A 44 5.19 2.04 -2.03
CA GLU A 44 5.66 2.95 -0.99
C GLU A 44 5.60 4.38 -1.51
N ALA A 45 5.07 5.27 -0.68
CA ALA A 45 5.10 6.71 -0.87
C ALA A 45 5.84 7.34 0.30
N ARG A 46 6.79 8.21 0.01
CA ARG A 46 7.51 8.96 1.03
C ARG A 46 7.57 10.44 0.71
N VAL A 47 7.63 11.26 1.75
CA VAL A 47 8.00 12.67 1.64
C VAL A 47 9.40 12.86 2.24
N ASP A 48 10.27 13.49 1.46
CA ASP A 48 11.62 13.87 1.89
C ASP A 48 11.63 15.38 2.16
N GLY A 49 11.94 15.78 3.40
CA GLY A 49 12.04 17.18 3.80
C GLY A 49 10.75 17.79 4.35
N GLY A 50 10.80 19.09 4.65
CA GLY A 50 9.71 19.81 5.30
C GLY A 50 8.43 19.88 4.45
N THR A 51 7.30 19.61 5.09
CA THR A 51 5.96 19.66 4.49
C THR A 51 5.04 20.56 5.31
N ASP A 52 4.25 21.39 4.63
CA ASP A 52 3.26 22.26 5.28
C ASP A 52 2.09 21.48 5.91
N ILE A 53 1.88 20.23 5.46
CA ILE A 53 0.90 19.31 6.02
C ILE A 53 1.60 18.29 6.93
N THR A 54 1.04 18.06 8.12
CA THR A 54 1.58 17.13 9.12
C THR A 54 0.47 16.25 9.69
N GLY A 55 0.84 15.29 10.56
CA GLY A 55 -0.13 14.49 11.30
C GLY A 55 -1.06 13.68 10.41
N ARG A 56 -2.37 13.67 10.69
CA ARG A 56 -3.34 12.86 9.96
C ARG A 56 -3.47 13.25 8.48
N PRO A 57 -3.62 14.53 8.10
CA PRO A 57 -3.67 14.90 6.68
C PRO A 57 -2.51 14.33 5.87
N LEU A 58 -1.29 14.39 6.41
CA LEU A 58 -0.12 13.81 5.74
C LEU A 58 -0.20 12.28 5.65
N ARG A 59 -0.57 11.59 6.75
CA ARG A 59 -0.80 10.13 6.73
C ARG A 59 -1.77 9.73 5.63
N GLN A 60 -2.90 10.41 5.57
CA GLN A 60 -3.95 10.10 4.62
C GLN A 60 -3.49 10.32 3.18
N THR A 61 -2.88 11.47 2.88
CA THR A 61 -2.38 11.80 1.54
C THR A 61 -1.34 10.79 1.05
N LEU A 62 -0.37 10.42 1.91
CA LEU A 62 0.65 9.44 1.53
C LEU A 62 0.06 8.05 1.35
N THR A 63 -0.87 7.63 2.22
CA THR A 63 -1.54 6.33 2.07
C THR A 63 -2.40 6.27 0.81
N ASP A 64 -3.16 7.31 0.49
CA ASP A 64 -3.98 7.38 -0.73
C ASP A 64 -3.10 7.31 -1.98
N PHE A 65 -1.97 8.02 -1.97
CA PHE A 65 -0.99 7.98 -3.07
C PHE A 65 -0.37 6.59 -3.21
N ALA A 66 0.13 6.00 -2.12
CA ALA A 66 0.67 4.65 -2.12
C ALA A 66 -0.36 3.62 -2.57
N TYR A 67 -1.63 3.79 -2.20
CA TYR A 67 -2.72 2.91 -2.60
C TYR A 67 -2.95 2.92 -4.11
N ARG A 68 -3.11 4.10 -4.72
CA ARG A 68 -3.28 4.23 -6.17
C ARG A 68 -2.07 3.72 -6.95
N LEU A 69 -0.87 3.96 -6.45
CA LEU A 69 0.36 3.41 -7.04
C LEU A 69 0.35 1.87 -7.00
N THR A 70 -0.06 1.29 -5.87
CA THR A 70 -0.10 -0.16 -5.66
C THR A 70 -1.18 -0.83 -6.51
N GLU A 71 -2.37 -0.22 -6.61
CA GLU A 71 -3.46 -0.66 -7.48
C GLU A 71 -2.97 -0.79 -8.93
N HIS A 72 -2.34 0.26 -9.46
CA HIS A 72 -1.82 0.23 -10.82
C HIS A 72 -0.67 -0.78 -11.01
N ALA A 73 0.24 -0.88 -10.05
CA ALA A 73 1.31 -1.87 -10.09
C ALA A 73 0.78 -3.31 -10.03
N TYR A 74 -0.31 -3.55 -9.28
CA TYR A 74 -0.96 -4.84 -9.17
C TYR A 74 -1.63 -5.25 -10.49
N GLU A 75 -2.31 -4.32 -11.18
CA GLU A 75 -2.87 -4.56 -12.53
C GLU A 75 -1.79 -5.04 -13.51
N LEU A 76 -0.61 -4.41 -13.47
CA LEU A 76 0.53 -4.75 -14.32
C LEU A 76 1.25 -6.04 -13.92
N ALA A 77 1.12 -6.46 -12.66
CA ALA A 77 1.78 -7.65 -12.14
C ALA A 77 1.14 -8.96 -12.63
N GLU A 78 -0.07 -8.89 -13.19
CA GLU A 78 -0.83 -10.04 -13.72
C GLU A 78 -0.85 -11.23 -12.75
N CYS A 79 -1.09 -10.94 -11.46
CA CYS A 79 -1.05 -11.93 -10.38
C CYS A 79 -2.01 -13.10 -10.66
N LYS A 80 -1.61 -14.33 -10.29
CA LYS A 80 -2.42 -15.53 -10.51
C LYS A 80 -3.83 -15.43 -9.94
N ASP A 81 -3.92 -14.97 -8.70
CA ASP A 81 -5.18 -14.72 -8.02
C ASP A 81 -5.56 -13.26 -8.25
N ALA A 82 -6.43 -13.03 -9.24
CA ALA A 82 -7.02 -11.72 -9.48
C ALA A 82 -7.85 -11.30 -8.25
N ARG A 83 -7.73 -10.02 -7.87
CA ARG A 83 -8.41 -9.44 -6.72
C ARG A 83 -9.02 -8.12 -7.11
N ASP A 84 -10.22 -7.88 -6.59
CA ASP A 84 -10.85 -6.57 -6.68
C ASP A 84 -10.25 -5.63 -5.64
N PHE A 85 -9.95 -4.41 -6.06
CA PHE A 85 -9.52 -3.34 -5.18
C PHE A 85 -10.76 -2.54 -4.75
N PRO A 86 -10.91 -2.24 -3.45
CA PRO A 86 -11.94 -1.28 -3.03
C PRO A 86 -11.67 0.09 -3.67
N GLU A 87 -12.71 0.87 -3.91
CA GLU A 87 -12.55 2.21 -4.52
C GLU A 87 -11.62 3.10 -3.68
N GLU A 88 -11.71 2.97 -2.34
CA GLU A 88 -10.89 3.70 -1.38
C GLU A 88 -10.59 2.82 -0.14
N LEU A 89 -9.46 3.10 0.52
CA LEU A 89 -9.16 2.54 1.83
C LEU A 89 -9.92 3.29 2.95
N PRO A 90 -10.18 2.64 4.10
CA PRO A 90 -10.73 3.31 5.28
C PRO A 90 -9.92 4.56 5.64
N ARG A 91 -10.57 5.61 6.12
CA ARG A 91 -9.87 6.85 6.49
C ARG A 91 -9.23 6.71 7.88
N TYR A 92 -8.15 7.44 8.13
CA TYR A 92 -7.62 7.58 9.48
C TYR A 92 -8.61 8.37 10.36
N GLU A 93 -8.91 7.88 11.58
CA GLU A 93 -9.85 8.54 12.50
C GLU A 93 -9.19 9.53 13.48
N ASP A 94 -10.02 10.40 14.07
CA ASP A 94 -9.73 11.16 15.29
C ASP A 94 -9.65 10.21 16.48
N ASN A 95 -8.47 10.14 17.10
CA ASN A 95 -8.36 9.69 18.48
C ASN A 95 -8.44 10.91 19.39
#